data_AF-A0A955T4N7-F1
#
_entry.id   AF-A0A955T4N7-F1
#
_cell.length_a   1.000
_cell.length_b   1.000
_cell.length_c   1.000
_cell.angle_alpha   90.00
_cell.angle_beta   90.00
_cell.angle_gamma   90.00
#
_symmetry.space_group_name_H-M   'P 1'
#
loop_
_entity.id
_entity.type
_entity.pdbx_description
1 polymer ?
#
loop_
_entity_poly.entity_id
_entity_poly.type
_entity_poly.pdbx_seq_one_letter_code
_entity_poly.pdbx_strand_id
1 'polypeptide(L)'
;WITDPEKGAGHLAARVLVNRLWQHHLGRGLVGTPSDFGVRGDRPTHPELLDLLAVQLIEDGWSVKKMHKRILMSAVYQQDSTFDATKNEIDPDNHLWWRRRPIRMESEVIRDTMLAVAGNLNRCMYGPGIQPRLHPDLIATGSTQKWPTLKEDGPDTWRRSIYIFIRRSVLMPLLTVFDGPDATQSCSRRQTTTIPLQSLELLNDRFARQQAESLATRLEAEVGQDARSQINRAFWLTLSRAPDESEMENSLSFLETQTVEYEESGADNSKRAAVVDFCQALMNLNEFVYVD
;
A
#
# COMPACT_ATOMS: atom_id res chain seq x y z
N TRP A 1 22.12 27.80 0.62
CA TRP A 1 22.96 26.99 1.52
C TRP A 1 22.62 25.49 1.46
N ILE A 2 21.41 25.03 1.80
CA ILE A 2 21.09 23.58 1.78
C ILE A 2 21.23 22.97 0.37
N THR A 3 20.74 23.67 -0.65
CA THR A 3 20.79 23.24 -2.07
C THR A 3 21.97 23.82 -2.84
N ASP A 4 22.85 24.58 -2.17
CA ASP A 4 24.00 25.22 -2.80
C ASP A 4 25.13 24.19 -2.92
N PRO A 5 25.51 23.79 -4.14
CA PRO A 5 26.54 22.78 -4.35
C PRO A 5 27.96 23.36 -4.20
N GLU A 6 28.17 24.66 -4.40
CA GLU A 6 29.53 25.24 -4.44
C GLU A 6 30.06 25.58 -3.04
N LYS A 7 29.21 26.18 -2.20
CA LYS A 7 29.62 26.71 -0.89
C LYS A 7 28.79 26.15 0.27
N GLY A 8 27.80 25.32 -0.04
CA GLY A 8 26.83 24.84 0.91
C GLY A 8 26.84 23.32 1.07
N ALA A 9 25.72 22.81 1.60
CA ALA A 9 25.53 21.38 1.85
C ALA A 9 24.92 20.64 0.64
N GLY A 10 24.92 21.24 -0.56
CA GLY A 10 24.20 20.73 -1.74
C GLY A 10 24.58 19.30 -2.12
N HIS A 11 25.86 18.95 -2.08
CA HIS A 11 26.31 17.58 -2.38
C HIS A 11 25.79 16.55 -1.37
N LEU A 12 25.82 16.86 -0.07
CA LEU A 12 25.28 15.97 0.96
C LEU A 12 23.75 15.87 0.85
N ALA A 13 23.06 17.00 0.64
CA ALA A 13 21.62 17.04 0.46
C ALA A 13 21.17 16.23 -0.77
N ALA A 14 21.93 16.29 -1.87
CA ALA A 14 21.68 15.48 -3.05
C ALA A 14 21.84 13.97 -2.77
N ARG A 15 22.90 13.55 -2.07
CA ARG A 15 23.11 12.15 -1.67
C ARG A 15 21.97 11.64 -0.78
N VAL A 16 21.55 12.45 0.21
CA VAL A 16 20.43 12.10 1.09
C VAL A 16 19.12 11.97 0.31
N LEU A 17 18.83 12.93 -0.58
CA LEU A 17 17.60 12.91 -1.37
C LEU A 17 17.57 11.72 -2.33
N VAL A 18 18.66 11.48 -3.08
CA VAL A 18 18.79 10.31 -3.98
C VAL A 18 18.59 9.02 -3.21
N ASN A 19 19.21 8.86 -2.04
CA ASN A 19 19.06 7.66 -1.23
C ASN A 19 17.62 7.43 -0.78
N ARG A 20 16.88 8.51 -0.44
CA ARG A 20 15.46 8.42 -0.10
C ARG A 20 14.60 8.04 -1.31
N LEU A 21 14.85 8.65 -2.46
CA LEU A 21 14.13 8.31 -3.69
C LEU A 21 14.38 6.84 -4.08
N TRP A 22 15.63 6.39 -4.00
CA TRP A 22 16.01 5.01 -4.22
C TRP A 22 15.30 4.07 -3.25
N GLN A 23 15.34 4.39 -1.95
CA GLN A 23 14.66 3.61 -0.90
C GLN A 23 13.16 3.49 -1.15
N HIS A 24 12.48 4.55 -1.57
CA HIS A 24 11.04 4.48 -1.85
C HIS A 24 10.69 3.57 -3.03
N HIS A 25 11.58 3.48 -4.04
CA HIS A 25 11.35 2.66 -5.23
C HIS A 25 11.77 1.20 -5.07
N LEU A 26 12.80 0.94 -4.25
CA LEU A 26 13.45 -0.37 -4.10
C LEU A 26 13.34 -0.94 -2.67
N GLY A 27 12.61 -0.28 -1.77
CA GLY A 27 12.39 -0.69 -0.37
C GLY A 27 13.57 -0.41 0.58
N ARG A 28 14.82 -0.39 0.08
CA ARG A 28 16.03 -0.13 0.86
C ARG A 28 16.90 0.92 0.18
N GLY A 29 17.47 1.84 0.95
CA GLY A 29 18.45 2.81 0.44
C GLY A 29 19.81 2.18 0.13
N LEU A 30 20.60 2.82 -0.72
CA LEU A 30 22.02 2.52 -0.91
C LEU A 30 22.80 2.70 0.41
N VAL A 31 22.38 3.67 1.23
CA VAL A 31 22.76 3.80 2.64
C VAL A 31 21.59 3.32 3.48
N GLY A 32 21.83 2.29 4.31
CA GLY A 32 20.79 1.63 5.11
C GLY A 32 20.14 2.52 6.19
N THR A 33 20.83 3.59 6.58
CA THR A 33 20.41 4.60 7.57
C THR A 33 20.04 5.92 6.88
N PRO A 34 18.77 6.12 6.48
CA PRO A 34 18.37 7.26 5.65
C PRO A 34 18.44 8.63 6.33
N SER A 35 18.69 8.69 7.64
CA SER A 35 18.83 9.93 8.41
C SER A 35 20.20 10.15 9.01
N ASP A 36 21.14 9.22 8.84
CA ASP A 36 22.52 9.37 9.33
C ASP A 36 23.50 9.00 8.21
N PHE A 37 24.08 10.04 7.59
CA PHE A 37 25.15 9.91 6.59
C PHE A 37 26.53 10.22 7.21
N GLY A 38 26.59 10.32 8.54
CA GLY A 38 27.81 10.57 9.29
C GLY A 38 28.58 9.29 9.59
N VAL A 39 29.59 9.40 10.46
CA VAL A 39 30.50 8.30 10.83
C VAL A 39 29.77 7.13 11.53
N ARG A 40 28.61 7.40 12.12
CA ARG A 40 27.77 6.39 12.80
C ARG A 40 26.72 5.78 11.87
N GLY A 41 26.55 6.31 10.66
CA GLY A 41 25.69 5.76 9.63
C GLY A 41 26.31 4.54 8.96
N ASP A 42 25.46 3.84 8.21
CA ASP A 42 25.88 2.73 7.37
C ASP A 42 26.71 3.26 6.21
N ARG A 43 27.69 2.47 5.76
CA ARG A 43 28.40 2.79 4.52
C ARG A 43 27.48 2.53 3.32
N PRO A 44 27.56 3.35 2.25
CA PRO A 44 26.85 3.06 1.02
C PRO A 44 27.29 1.71 0.46
N THR A 45 26.34 0.86 0.04
CA THR A 45 26.64 -0.40 -0.65
C THR A 45 27.33 -0.15 -1.99
N HIS A 46 26.91 0.91 -2.70
CA HIS A 46 27.41 1.32 -4.01
C HIS A 46 27.74 2.82 -3.98
N PRO A 47 28.92 3.23 -3.45
CA PRO A 47 29.26 4.64 -3.27
C PRO A 47 29.34 5.40 -4.60
N GLU A 48 29.94 4.80 -5.62
CA GLU A 48 30.08 5.43 -6.95
C GLU A 48 28.72 5.68 -7.61
N LEU A 49 27.77 4.75 -7.48
CA LEU A 49 26.41 4.91 -7.97
C LEU A 49 25.69 6.05 -7.26
N LEU A 50 25.80 6.11 -5.92
CA LEU A 50 25.20 7.17 -5.12
C LEU A 50 25.74 8.55 -5.53
N ASP A 51 27.05 8.65 -5.71
CA ASP A 51 27.71 9.90 -6.06
C ASP A 51 27.37 10.32 -7.49
N LEU A 52 27.31 9.38 -8.44
CA LEU A 52 26.86 9.63 -9.81
C LEU A 52 25.43 10.18 -9.83
N LEU A 53 24.49 9.53 -9.13
CA LEU A 53 23.10 9.97 -9.08
C LEU A 53 22.96 11.33 -8.37
N ALA A 54 23.76 11.60 -7.34
CA ALA A 54 23.76 12.87 -6.64
C ALA A 54 24.26 14.02 -7.52
N VAL A 55 25.33 13.80 -8.29
CA VAL A 55 25.83 14.78 -9.28
C VAL A 55 24.77 15.03 -10.35
N GLN A 56 24.19 13.96 -10.90
CA GLN A 56 23.14 14.09 -11.91
C GLN A 56 21.92 14.86 -11.40
N LEU A 57 21.53 14.68 -10.14
CA LEU A 57 20.43 15.43 -9.54
C LEU A 57 20.71 16.94 -9.52
N ILE A 58 21.95 17.33 -9.18
CA ILE A 58 22.37 18.74 -9.15
C ILE A 58 22.40 19.30 -10.57
N GLU A 59 23.01 18.59 -11.52
CA GLU A 59 23.07 18.97 -12.94
C GLU A 59 21.69 19.07 -13.60
N ASP A 60 20.75 18.20 -13.20
CA ASP A 60 19.36 18.22 -13.66
C ASP A 60 18.51 19.33 -12.99
N GLY A 61 19.13 20.21 -12.20
CA GLY A 61 18.47 21.32 -11.52
C GLY A 61 17.53 20.86 -10.41
N TRP A 62 17.91 19.81 -9.67
CA TRP A 62 17.13 19.22 -8.58
C TRP A 62 15.78 18.62 -9.02
N SER A 63 15.67 18.22 -10.29
CA SER A 63 14.44 17.65 -10.84
C SER A 63 14.20 16.21 -10.35
N VAL A 64 13.35 16.08 -9.32
CA VAL A 64 12.92 14.78 -8.78
C VAL A 64 12.26 13.90 -9.84
N LYS A 65 11.48 14.48 -10.76
CA LYS A 65 10.83 13.74 -11.86
C LYS A 65 11.84 13.08 -12.79
N LYS A 66 12.92 13.78 -13.16
CA LYS A 66 13.99 13.19 -13.97
C LYS A 66 14.71 12.08 -13.22
N MET A 67 14.97 12.28 -11.92
CA MET A 67 15.59 11.25 -11.09
C MET A 67 14.72 9.99 -10.97
N HIS A 68 13.40 10.14 -10.76
CA HIS A 68 12.46 9.02 -10.82
C HIS A 68 12.55 8.28 -12.15
N LYS A 69 12.52 8.99 -13.29
CA LYS A 69 12.66 8.36 -14.60
C LYS A 69 13.97 7.57 -14.71
N ARG A 70 15.10 8.10 -14.23
CA ARG A 70 16.39 7.40 -14.27
C ARG A 70 16.36 6.10 -13.45
N ILE A 71 15.80 6.14 -12.24
CA ILE A 71 15.67 4.94 -11.38
C ILE A 71 14.73 3.91 -12.04
N LEU A 72 13.55 4.33 -12.48
CA LEU A 72 12.54 3.45 -13.08
C LEU A 72 12.98 2.83 -14.42
N MET A 73 13.87 3.49 -15.14
CA MET A 73 14.45 3.00 -16.41
C MET A 73 15.77 2.25 -16.21
N SER A 74 16.23 2.07 -14.97
CA SER A 74 17.45 1.33 -14.69
C SER A 74 17.23 -0.18 -14.80
N ALA A 75 18.28 -0.90 -15.20
CA ALA A 75 18.24 -2.36 -15.23
C ALA A 75 17.88 -2.95 -13.86
N VAL A 76 18.34 -2.32 -12.77
CA VAL A 76 18.06 -2.75 -11.38
C VAL A 76 16.57 -2.68 -11.05
N TYR A 77 15.88 -1.61 -11.47
CA TYR A 77 14.43 -1.48 -11.21
C TYR A 77 13.61 -2.47 -12.04
N GLN A 78 14.06 -2.78 -13.25
CA GLN A 78 13.37 -3.65 -14.22
C GLN A 78 13.71 -5.15 -14.06
N GLN A 79 14.43 -5.53 -13.02
CA GLN A 79 14.68 -6.94 -12.72
C GLN A 79 13.40 -7.67 -12.29
N ASP A 80 13.39 -8.97 -12.52
CA ASP A 80 12.37 -9.88 -11.99
C ASP A 80 12.62 -10.18 -10.50
N SER A 81 11.59 -10.67 -9.81
CA SER A 81 11.62 -11.13 -8.43
C SER A 81 12.04 -12.61 -8.28
N THR A 82 12.34 -13.29 -9.40
CA THR A 82 12.67 -14.72 -9.44
C THR A 82 13.79 -15.09 -8.46
N PHE A 83 13.57 -16.15 -7.70
CA PHE A 83 14.55 -16.68 -6.77
C PHE A 83 15.62 -17.51 -7.47
N ASP A 84 16.88 -17.27 -7.11
CA ASP A 84 18.05 -18.02 -7.58
C ASP A 84 18.86 -18.46 -6.34
N ALA A 85 19.00 -19.76 -6.14
CA ALA A 85 19.65 -20.33 -4.97
C ALA A 85 21.14 -19.95 -4.89
N THR A 86 21.85 -19.95 -6.02
CA THR A 86 23.28 -19.64 -6.07
C THR A 86 23.52 -18.17 -5.72
N LYS A 87 22.69 -17.25 -6.25
CA LYS A 87 22.79 -15.83 -5.90
C LYS A 87 22.41 -15.56 -4.45
N ASN A 88 21.43 -16.29 -3.93
CA ASN A 88 21.01 -16.17 -2.53
C ASN A 88 22.08 -16.68 -1.56
N GLU A 89 22.87 -17.69 -1.90
CA GLU A 89 24.01 -18.12 -1.09
C GLU A 89 25.11 -17.05 -1.00
N ILE A 90 25.34 -16.31 -2.08
CA ILE A 90 26.35 -15.24 -2.14
C ILE A 90 25.86 -13.98 -1.42
N ASP A 91 24.61 -13.58 -1.66
CA ASP A 91 24.03 -12.35 -1.13
C ASP A 91 22.56 -12.57 -0.68
N PRO A 92 22.36 -13.19 0.49
CA PRO A 92 21.02 -13.42 1.06
C PRO A 92 20.26 -12.10 1.28
N ASP A 93 21.00 -11.06 1.65
CA ASP A 93 20.49 -9.73 1.98
C ASP A 93 20.21 -8.84 0.76
N ASN A 94 20.43 -9.36 -0.46
CA ASN A 94 20.20 -8.69 -1.74
C ASN A 94 20.84 -7.29 -1.81
N HIS A 95 22.00 -7.12 -1.20
CA HIS A 95 22.79 -5.89 -1.25
C HIS A 95 23.26 -5.53 -2.67
N LEU A 96 23.48 -6.55 -3.51
CA LEU A 96 23.91 -6.43 -4.90
C LEU A 96 22.74 -6.22 -5.87
N TRP A 97 21.50 -6.17 -5.37
CA TRP A 97 20.30 -5.96 -6.17
C TRP A 97 20.22 -6.95 -7.34
N TRP A 98 20.26 -8.24 -7.03
CA TRP A 98 20.21 -9.32 -8.02
C TRP A 98 18.79 -9.80 -8.33
N ARG A 99 17.81 -9.39 -7.51
CA ARG A 99 16.38 -9.53 -7.75
C ARG A 99 15.59 -8.33 -7.24
N ARG A 100 14.40 -8.15 -7.79
CA ARG A 100 13.36 -7.28 -7.24
C ARG A 100 12.80 -7.89 -5.95
N ARG A 101 12.71 -7.08 -4.89
CA ARG A 101 12.05 -7.50 -3.64
C ARG A 101 10.60 -6.99 -3.66
N PRO A 102 9.62 -7.85 -3.36
CA PRO A 102 8.25 -7.41 -3.14
C PRO A 102 8.21 -6.33 -2.05
N ILE A 103 7.51 -5.23 -2.33
CA ILE A 103 7.36 -4.10 -1.41
C ILE A 103 5.96 -4.13 -0.85
N ARG A 104 5.86 -4.28 0.48
CA ARG A 104 4.61 -4.19 1.23
C ARG A 104 4.10 -2.76 1.18
N MET A 105 2.89 -2.53 0.66
CA MET A 105 2.29 -1.19 0.54
C MET A 105 2.14 -0.49 1.89
N GLU A 106 2.27 0.84 1.91
CA GLU A 106 2.03 1.61 3.13
C GLU A 106 0.56 1.58 3.52
N SER A 107 0.26 1.74 4.81
CA SER A 107 -1.10 1.65 5.36
C SER A 107 -2.12 2.54 4.64
N GLU A 108 -1.71 3.76 4.28
CA GLU A 108 -2.52 4.75 3.57
C GLU A 108 -2.79 4.32 2.13
N VAL A 109 -1.82 3.66 1.50
CA VAL A 109 -1.94 3.13 0.14
C VAL A 109 -2.88 1.93 0.14
N ILE A 110 -2.79 1.03 1.12
CA ILE A 110 -3.73 -0.11 1.24
C ILE A 110 -5.17 0.38 1.31
N ARG A 111 -5.46 1.34 2.22
CA ARG A 111 -6.79 1.93 2.34
C ARG A 111 -7.24 2.62 1.04
N ASP A 112 -6.36 3.41 0.41
CA ASP A 112 -6.67 4.11 -0.84
C ASP A 112 -6.90 3.14 -2.01
N THR A 113 -6.18 2.01 -2.03
CA THR A 113 -6.36 0.93 -3.01
C THR A 113 -7.73 0.29 -2.83
N MET A 114 -8.15 -0.04 -1.60
CA MET A 114 -9.50 -0.58 -1.33
C MET A 114 -10.60 0.35 -1.86
N LEU A 115 -10.47 1.67 -1.64
CA LEU A 115 -11.38 2.66 -2.20
C LEU A 115 -11.32 2.71 -3.73
N ALA A 116 -10.13 2.59 -4.31
CA ALA A 116 -9.92 2.69 -5.75
C ALA A 116 -10.52 1.49 -6.50
N VAL A 117 -10.30 0.27 -6.00
CA VAL A 117 -10.85 -0.94 -6.60
C VAL A 117 -12.36 -1.00 -6.43
N ALA A 118 -12.90 -0.57 -5.29
CA ALA A 118 -14.33 -0.42 -5.07
C ALA A 118 -15.00 0.66 -5.95
N GLY A 119 -14.21 1.59 -6.51
CA GLY A 119 -14.73 2.72 -7.31
C GLY A 119 -15.17 3.94 -6.48
N ASN A 120 -14.88 3.94 -5.18
CA ASN A 120 -15.32 4.96 -4.23
C ASN A 120 -14.29 6.08 -3.98
N LEU A 121 -13.05 5.92 -4.46
CA LEU A 121 -11.96 6.85 -4.14
C LEU A 121 -12.21 8.28 -4.66
N ASN A 122 -12.46 9.20 -3.73
CA ASN A 122 -12.52 10.62 -4.00
C ASN A 122 -11.10 11.22 -4.12
N ARG A 123 -10.76 11.66 -5.34
CA ARG A 123 -9.46 12.25 -5.70
C ARG A 123 -9.42 13.79 -5.61
N CYS A 124 -10.47 14.44 -5.12
CA CYS A 124 -10.52 15.90 -4.98
C CYS A 124 -9.32 16.40 -4.14
N MET A 125 -8.62 17.39 -4.67
CA MET A 125 -7.49 18.03 -4.00
C MET A 125 -7.94 19.22 -3.15
N TYR A 126 -7.20 19.49 -2.06
CA TYR A 126 -7.40 20.65 -1.17
C TYR A 126 -8.72 20.65 -0.37
N GLY A 127 -8.89 21.59 0.56
CA GLY A 127 -10.07 21.65 1.42
C GLY A 127 -9.92 20.81 2.70
N PRO A 128 -10.98 20.72 3.52
CA PRO A 128 -10.89 20.16 4.86
C PRO A 128 -10.54 18.66 4.86
N GLY A 129 -9.86 18.23 5.92
CA GLY A 129 -9.62 16.82 6.18
C GLY A 129 -10.91 16.07 6.49
N ILE A 130 -10.83 14.75 6.44
CA ILE A 130 -11.94 13.84 6.74
C ILE A 130 -11.72 13.18 8.09
N GLN A 131 -12.81 12.79 8.74
CA GLN A 131 -12.81 11.99 9.95
C GLN A 131 -13.60 10.71 9.68
N PRO A 132 -12.93 9.63 9.24
CA PRO A 132 -13.58 8.34 9.05
C PRO A 132 -14.23 7.82 10.32
N ARG A 133 -15.13 6.86 10.16
CA ARG A 133 -15.71 6.15 11.30
C ARG A 133 -14.61 5.51 12.16
N LEU A 134 -14.74 5.67 13.47
CA LEU A 134 -13.98 4.93 14.47
C LEU A 134 -14.94 4.22 15.43
N HIS A 135 -14.48 3.14 16.03
CA HIS A 135 -15.26 2.45 17.06
C HIS A 135 -15.49 3.39 18.27
N PRO A 136 -16.72 3.46 18.83
CA PRO A 136 -17.02 4.37 19.95
C PRO A 136 -16.07 4.23 21.14
N ASP A 137 -15.60 3.02 21.45
CA ASP A 137 -14.68 2.76 22.56
C ASP A 137 -13.34 3.50 22.41
N LEU A 138 -12.84 3.62 21.17
CA LEU A 138 -11.61 4.37 20.87
C LEU A 138 -11.82 5.88 21.05
N ILE A 139 -13.02 6.37 20.76
CA ILE A 139 -13.37 7.79 20.93
C ILE A 139 -13.51 8.12 22.42
N ALA A 140 -14.12 7.22 23.20
CA ALA A 140 -14.35 7.38 24.64
C ALA A 140 -13.06 7.45 25.47
N THR A 141 -11.95 6.93 24.95
CA THR A 141 -10.64 6.99 25.61
C THR A 141 -10.01 8.40 25.54
N GLY A 142 -10.53 9.29 24.70
CA GLY A 142 -10.02 10.65 24.50
C GLY A 142 -10.63 11.69 25.45
N SER A 143 -9.79 12.53 26.08
CA SER A 143 -10.19 13.56 27.07
C SER A 143 -11.08 14.71 26.56
N THR A 144 -11.48 14.71 25.28
CA THR A 144 -12.33 15.74 24.66
C THR A 144 -13.14 15.11 23.53
N GLN A 145 -14.46 15.12 23.65
CA GLN A 145 -15.43 14.63 22.65
C GLN A 145 -15.45 15.57 21.42
N LYS A 146 -14.61 15.28 20.41
CA LYS A 146 -14.55 16.03 19.14
C LYS A 146 -14.44 15.16 17.88
N TRP A 147 -14.42 13.83 18.01
CA TRP A 147 -14.49 12.94 16.84
C TRP A 147 -15.95 12.57 16.58
N PRO A 148 -16.45 12.66 15.33
CA PRO A 148 -17.83 12.34 15.03
C PRO A 148 -18.10 10.83 15.22
N THR A 149 -19.18 10.50 15.93
CA THR A 149 -19.63 9.10 16.03
C THR A 149 -20.44 8.76 14.79
N LEU A 150 -19.76 8.37 13.72
CA LEU A 150 -20.40 7.91 12.48
C LEU A 150 -20.84 6.45 12.62
N LYS A 151 -22.04 6.11 12.13
CA LYS A 151 -22.50 4.72 12.08
C LYS A 151 -21.71 3.93 11.03
N GLU A 152 -21.54 4.51 9.85
CA GLU A 152 -20.84 3.97 8.69
C GLU A 152 -20.06 5.08 7.98
N ASP A 153 -19.06 4.69 7.20
CA ASP A 153 -18.36 5.59 6.29
C ASP A 153 -19.21 5.85 5.05
N GLY A 154 -18.95 6.96 4.35
CA GLY A 154 -19.69 7.35 3.16
C GLY A 154 -18.85 8.19 2.19
N PRO A 155 -19.44 8.71 1.11
CA PRO A 155 -18.72 9.47 0.08
C PRO A 155 -17.87 10.63 0.62
N ASP A 156 -18.30 11.26 1.70
CA ASP A 156 -17.57 12.34 2.37
C ASP A 156 -16.30 11.85 3.10
N THR A 157 -16.24 10.57 3.51
CA THR A 157 -15.08 9.96 4.17
C THR A 157 -14.26 9.05 3.24
N TRP A 158 -14.71 8.80 2.01
CA TRP A 158 -13.99 8.01 1.00
C TRP A 158 -12.93 8.82 0.23
N ARG A 159 -12.26 9.73 0.93
CA ARG A 159 -11.17 10.53 0.39
C ARG A 159 -9.83 9.82 0.59
N ARG A 160 -8.85 10.19 -0.25
CA ARG A 160 -7.44 9.80 -0.08
C ARG A 160 -6.99 9.95 1.37
N SER A 161 -6.27 8.95 1.86
CA SER A 161 -5.89 8.80 3.26
C SER A 161 -4.99 9.92 3.76
N ILE A 162 -4.29 10.63 2.86
CA ILE A 162 -3.54 11.86 3.18
C ILE A 162 -4.41 12.98 3.79
N TYR A 163 -5.72 12.96 3.57
CA TYR A 163 -6.67 13.93 4.13
C TYR A 163 -7.28 13.46 5.46
N ILE A 164 -6.93 12.28 5.97
CA ILE A 164 -7.44 11.80 7.26
C ILE A 164 -6.88 12.70 8.37
N PHE A 165 -7.78 13.19 9.23
CA PHE A 165 -7.39 13.94 10.39
C PHE A 165 -6.70 13.02 11.41
N ILE A 166 -5.43 13.29 11.72
CA ILE A 166 -4.67 12.51 12.70
C ILE A 166 -4.81 13.16 14.08
N ARG A 167 -5.43 12.44 15.02
CA ARG A 167 -5.44 12.79 16.43
C ARG A 167 -4.42 11.92 17.17
N ARG A 168 -3.40 12.52 17.79
CA ARG A 168 -2.32 11.78 18.48
C ARG A 168 -2.79 10.75 19.51
N SER A 169 -3.93 11.00 20.17
CA SER A 169 -4.50 10.10 21.18
C SER A 169 -5.44 9.03 20.64
N VAL A 170 -5.88 9.15 19.37
CA VAL A 170 -6.82 8.23 18.73
C VAL A 170 -6.41 8.08 17.28
N LEU A 171 -5.69 7.00 17.00
CA LEU A 171 -5.25 6.65 15.65
C LEU A 171 -6.26 5.69 15.01
N MET A 172 -6.28 5.67 13.67
CA MET A 172 -7.16 4.76 12.92
C MET A 172 -6.61 3.32 13.01
N PRO A 173 -7.39 2.33 13.49
CA PRO A 173 -6.93 0.95 13.67
C PRO A 173 -6.27 0.36 12.42
N LEU A 174 -6.96 0.43 11.27
CA LEU A 174 -6.43 -0.02 9.99
C LEU A 174 -5.04 0.58 9.68
N LEU A 175 -4.86 1.89 9.89
CA LEU A 175 -3.56 2.51 9.64
C LEU A 175 -2.50 2.01 10.63
N THR A 176 -2.85 1.88 11.91
CA THR A 176 -1.90 1.44 12.95
C THR A 176 -1.47 -0.01 12.79
N VAL A 177 -2.39 -0.91 12.44
CA VAL A 177 -2.10 -2.34 12.28
C VAL A 177 -1.17 -2.58 11.09
N PHE A 178 -1.27 -1.75 10.05
CA PHE A 178 -0.40 -1.78 8.86
C PHE A 178 0.84 -0.86 8.99
N ASP A 179 1.37 -0.70 10.20
CA ASP A 179 2.59 0.06 10.50
C ASP A 179 2.54 1.55 10.08
N GLY A 180 1.37 2.18 10.22
CA GLY A 180 1.21 3.63 10.09
C GLY A 180 2.19 4.39 11.00
N PRO A 181 2.62 5.59 10.60
CA PRO A 181 3.67 6.30 11.31
C PRO A 181 3.12 6.85 12.64
N ASP A 182 3.96 6.84 13.67
CA ASP A 182 3.61 7.44 14.94
C ASP A 182 3.40 8.97 14.79
N ALA A 183 2.36 9.50 15.42
CA ALA A 183 1.98 10.92 15.30
C ALA A 183 2.78 11.86 16.22
N THR A 184 3.72 11.33 17.00
CA THR A 184 4.54 12.04 17.99
C THR A 184 6.03 12.05 17.65
N GLN A 185 6.50 11.12 16.81
CA GLN A 185 7.91 10.99 16.43
C GLN A 185 8.12 11.16 14.92
N SER A 186 9.35 11.57 14.55
CA SER A 186 9.74 11.64 13.13
C SER A 186 9.99 10.25 12.59
N CYS A 187 9.30 9.87 11.50
CA CYS A 187 9.51 8.61 10.80
C CYS A 187 10.47 8.82 9.62
N SER A 188 11.69 8.31 9.73
CA SER A 188 12.69 8.35 8.64
C SER A 188 12.60 7.18 7.67
N ARG A 189 12.10 6.05 8.15
CA ARG A 189 11.85 4.81 7.40
C ARG A 189 10.60 4.16 7.98
N ARG A 190 9.62 3.88 7.11
CA ARG A 190 8.45 3.07 7.47
C ARG A 190 8.94 1.68 7.85
N GLN A 191 8.53 1.21 9.02
CA GLN A 191 8.74 -0.20 9.37
C GLN A 191 7.67 -1.03 8.64
N THR A 192 8.03 -2.27 8.36
CA THR A 192 7.12 -3.23 7.75
C THR A 192 7.12 -4.51 8.57
N THR A 193 6.00 -4.80 9.21
CA THR A 193 5.76 -6.06 9.91
C THR A 193 4.78 -6.89 9.11
N THR A 194 4.93 -8.21 9.22
CA THR A 194 4.02 -9.19 8.63
C THR A 194 3.50 -10.04 9.79
N ILE A 195 2.35 -9.65 10.33
CA ILE A 195 1.76 -10.30 11.51
C ILE A 195 0.34 -10.78 11.21
N PRO A 196 -0.11 -11.91 11.78
CA PRO A 196 -1.46 -12.44 11.52
C PRO A 196 -2.59 -11.46 11.84
N LEU A 197 -2.35 -10.51 12.77
CA LEU A 197 -3.31 -9.48 13.13
C LEU A 197 -3.68 -8.57 11.94
N GLN A 198 -2.78 -8.37 10.98
CA GLN A 198 -3.06 -7.57 9.78
C GLN A 198 -4.09 -8.23 8.87
N SER A 199 -3.95 -9.54 8.61
CA SER A 199 -4.94 -10.30 7.84
C SER A 199 -6.27 -10.42 8.59
N LEU A 200 -6.21 -10.53 9.91
CA LEU A 200 -7.41 -10.56 10.75
C LEU A 200 -8.15 -9.21 10.76
N GLU A 201 -7.41 -8.09 10.74
CA GLU A 201 -7.99 -6.76 10.61
C GLU A 201 -8.75 -6.64 9.29
N LEU A 202 -8.16 -6.99 8.14
CA LEU A 202 -8.87 -6.94 6.84
C LEU A 202 -10.10 -7.86 6.78
N LEU A 203 -10.06 -9.00 7.47
CA LEU A 203 -11.18 -9.93 7.54
C LEU A 203 -12.34 -9.41 8.39
N ASN A 204 -12.07 -8.67 9.46
CA ASN A 204 -13.08 -8.25 10.43
C ASN A 204 -13.45 -6.75 10.35
N ASP A 205 -12.67 -5.97 9.62
CA ASP A 205 -12.86 -4.53 9.52
C ASP A 205 -14.14 -4.20 8.74
N ARG A 206 -14.92 -3.27 9.30
CA ARG A 206 -16.18 -2.83 8.69
C ARG A 206 -15.94 -2.02 7.43
N PHE A 207 -14.85 -1.24 7.39
CA PHE A 207 -14.52 -0.48 6.20
C PHE A 207 -14.11 -1.43 5.06
N ALA A 208 -13.32 -2.46 5.34
CA ALA A 208 -12.99 -3.53 4.39
C ALA A 208 -14.25 -4.21 3.84
N ARG A 209 -15.18 -4.59 4.72
CA ARG A 209 -16.46 -5.18 4.33
C ARG A 209 -17.27 -4.25 3.41
N GLN A 210 -17.38 -2.97 3.77
CA GLN A 210 -18.12 -1.98 2.99
C GLN A 210 -17.50 -1.76 1.59
N GLN A 211 -16.17 -1.79 1.49
CA GLN A 211 -15.50 -1.68 0.19
C GLN A 211 -15.68 -2.96 -0.64
N ALA A 212 -15.73 -4.15 -0.02
CA ALA A 212 -16.08 -5.38 -0.73
C ALA A 212 -17.52 -5.36 -1.28
N GLU A 213 -18.48 -4.82 -0.52
CA GLU A 213 -19.87 -4.65 -0.98
C GLU A 213 -19.98 -3.68 -2.17
N SER A 214 -19.19 -2.60 -2.12
CA SER A 214 -19.08 -1.63 -3.21
C SER A 214 -18.42 -2.24 -4.44
N LEU A 215 -17.36 -3.04 -4.26
CA LEU A 215 -16.72 -3.78 -5.35
C LEU A 215 -17.68 -4.77 -6.01
N ALA A 216 -18.44 -5.56 -5.23
CA ALA A 216 -19.44 -6.46 -5.78
C ALA A 216 -20.49 -5.71 -6.62
N THR A 217 -20.99 -4.58 -6.11
CA THR A 217 -21.93 -3.71 -6.84
C THR A 217 -21.31 -3.20 -8.15
N ARG A 218 -20.04 -2.84 -8.13
CA ARG A 218 -19.29 -2.41 -9.31
C ARG A 218 -19.13 -3.54 -10.33
N LEU A 219 -18.84 -4.77 -9.89
CA LEU A 219 -18.74 -5.93 -10.77
C LEU A 219 -20.08 -6.22 -11.46
N GLU A 220 -21.19 -6.22 -10.71
CA GLU A 220 -22.53 -6.39 -11.26
C GLU A 220 -22.85 -5.32 -12.32
N ALA A 221 -22.45 -4.07 -12.08
CA ALA A 221 -22.65 -2.97 -13.03
C ALA A 221 -21.77 -3.05 -14.29
N GLU A 222 -20.53 -3.52 -14.17
CA GLU A 222 -19.57 -3.55 -15.29
C GLU A 222 -19.71 -4.79 -16.18
N VAL A 223 -20.02 -5.96 -15.60
CA VAL A 223 -20.03 -7.25 -16.34
C VAL A 223 -21.31 -8.06 -16.16
N GLY A 224 -22.30 -7.57 -15.41
CA GLY A 224 -23.57 -8.26 -15.18
C GLY A 224 -23.44 -9.41 -14.19
N GLN A 225 -24.23 -10.46 -14.39
CA GLN A 225 -24.40 -11.60 -13.46
C GLN A 225 -23.63 -12.87 -13.88
N ASP A 226 -22.74 -12.78 -14.89
CA ASP A 226 -21.91 -13.90 -15.30
C ASP A 226 -20.73 -14.08 -14.33
N ALA A 227 -20.69 -15.22 -13.63
CA ALA A 227 -19.70 -15.48 -12.59
C ALA A 227 -18.26 -15.46 -13.13
N ARG A 228 -18.01 -16.04 -14.31
CA ARG A 228 -16.66 -16.05 -14.92
C ARG A 228 -16.18 -14.64 -15.25
N SER A 229 -17.06 -13.82 -15.83
CA SER A 229 -16.74 -12.41 -16.13
C SER A 229 -16.53 -11.60 -14.86
N GLN A 230 -17.32 -11.82 -13.81
CA GLN A 230 -17.14 -11.18 -12.50
C GLN A 230 -15.80 -11.54 -11.86
N ILE A 231 -15.43 -12.83 -11.84
CA ILE A 231 -14.14 -13.31 -11.32
C ILE A 231 -12.99 -12.65 -12.09
N ASN A 232 -12.99 -12.75 -13.42
CA ASN A 232 -11.93 -12.17 -14.24
C ASN A 232 -11.80 -10.66 -14.00
N ARG A 233 -12.93 -9.95 -13.91
CA ARG A 233 -12.91 -8.50 -13.66
C ARG A 233 -12.42 -8.16 -12.25
N ALA A 234 -12.80 -8.94 -11.24
CA ALA A 234 -12.33 -8.75 -9.87
C ALA A 234 -10.81 -8.89 -9.80
N PHE A 235 -10.25 -9.95 -10.40
CA PHE A 235 -8.81 -10.18 -10.49
C PHE A 235 -8.06 -9.01 -11.16
N TRP A 236 -8.59 -8.46 -12.27
CA TRP A 236 -7.99 -7.29 -12.91
C TRP A 236 -8.04 -6.03 -12.04
N LEU A 237 -9.11 -5.85 -11.25
CA LEU A 237 -9.25 -4.69 -10.38
C LEU A 237 -8.37 -4.80 -9.14
N THR A 238 -8.25 -5.97 -8.53
CA THR A 238 -7.54 -6.17 -7.25
C THR A 238 -6.08 -6.57 -7.42
N LEU A 239 -5.79 -7.49 -8.35
CA LEU A 239 -4.47 -8.11 -8.54
C LEU A 239 -3.77 -7.66 -9.82
N SER A 240 -4.43 -6.85 -10.66
CA SER A 240 -3.88 -6.33 -11.92
C SER A 240 -3.42 -7.40 -12.93
N ARG A 241 -4.00 -8.60 -12.85
CA ARG A 241 -3.78 -9.71 -13.80
C ARG A 241 -5.06 -10.51 -14.00
N ALA A 242 -5.04 -11.42 -14.97
CA ALA A 242 -6.08 -12.43 -15.12
C ALA A 242 -5.87 -13.59 -14.11
N PRO A 243 -6.94 -14.27 -13.67
CA PRO A 243 -6.82 -15.53 -12.95
C PRO A 243 -6.24 -16.61 -13.86
N ASP A 244 -5.44 -17.51 -13.31
CA ASP A 244 -5.08 -18.75 -14.00
C ASP A 244 -6.27 -19.75 -14.01
N GLU A 245 -6.08 -20.89 -14.68
CA GLU A 245 -7.15 -21.90 -14.83
C GLU A 245 -7.57 -22.50 -13.48
N SER A 246 -6.61 -22.76 -12.59
CA SER A 246 -6.86 -23.29 -11.24
C SER A 246 -7.55 -22.25 -10.35
N GLU A 247 -7.10 -21.00 -10.39
CA GLU A 247 -7.70 -19.87 -9.67
C GLU A 247 -9.14 -19.61 -10.14
N MET A 248 -9.40 -19.71 -11.44
CA MET A 248 -10.75 -19.60 -11.98
C MET A 248 -11.65 -20.72 -11.48
N GLU A 249 -11.20 -21.97 -11.52
CA GLU A 249 -11.97 -23.13 -11.03
C GLU A 249 -12.24 -23.03 -9.52
N ASN A 250 -11.22 -22.71 -8.73
CA ASN A 250 -11.36 -22.52 -7.28
C ASN A 250 -12.32 -21.36 -6.94
N SER A 251 -12.25 -20.26 -7.70
CA SER A 251 -13.14 -19.10 -7.50
C SER A 251 -14.59 -19.44 -7.85
N LEU A 252 -14.83 -20.19 -8.92
CA LEU A 252 -16.17 -20.66 -9.27
C LEU A 252 -16.73 -21.60 -8.19
N SER A 253 -15.94 -22.57 -7.75
CA SER A 253 -16.32 -23.50 -6.68
C SER A 253 -16.62 -22.76 -5.36
N PHE A 254 -15.83 -21.73 -5.04
CA PHE A 254 -16.08 -20.88 -3.88
C PHE A 254 -17.42 -20.15 -3.97
N LEU A 255 -17.71 -19.50 -5.10
CA LEU A 255 -18.98 -18.79 -5.29
C LEU A 255 -20.19 -19.71 -5.23
N GLU A 256 -20.09 -20.91 -5.81
CA GLU A 256 -21.15 -21.93 -5.75
C GLU A 256 -21.40 -22.38 -4.32
N THR A 257 -20.34 -22.76 -3.59
CA THR A 257 -20.44 -23.23 -2.20
C THR A 257 -21.02 -22.15 -1.29
N GLN A 258 -20.52 -20.92 -1.38
CA GLN A 258 -21.02 -19.79 -0.59
C GLN A 258 -22.47 -19.44 -0.92
N THR A 259 -22.86 -19.52 -2.19
CA THR A 259 -24.26 -19.27 -2.57
C THR A 259 -25.20 -20.28 -1.89
N VAL A 260 -24.83 -21.56 -1.87
CA VAL A 260 -25.62 -22.61 -1.20
C VAL A 260 -25.73 -22.35 0.30
N GLU A 261 -24.63 -22.01 0.98
CA GLU A 261 -24.65 -21.67 2.42
C GLU A 261 -25.58 -20.48 2.73
N TYR A 262 -25.57 -19.45 1.87
CA TYR A 262 -26.46 -18.30 2.03
C TYR A 262 -27.93 -18.61 1.70
N GLU A 263 -28.20 -19.51 0.74
CA GLU A 263 -29.55 -20.01 0.45
C GLU A 263 -30.11 -20.81 1.64
N GLU A 264 -29.31 -21.67 2.26
CA GLU A 264 -29.71 -22.46 3.42
C GLU A 264 -29.96 -21.60 4.67
N SER A 265 -29.21 -20.52 4.83
CA SER A 265 -29.41 -19.55 5.92
C SER A 265 -30.55 -18.54 5.68
N GLY A 266 -31.17 -18.58 4.50
CA GLY A 266 -32.33 -17.75 4.16
C GLY A 266 -32.00 -16.29 3.82
N ALA A 267 -30.81 -16.02 3.25
CA ALA A 267 -30.44 -14.68 2.82
C ALA A 267 -31.24 -14.22 1.58
N ASP A 268 -31.63 -12.93 1.53
CA ASP A 268 -32.45 -12.37 0.45
C ASP A 268 -31.75 -12.41 -0.94
N ASN A 269 -30.42 -12.31 -0.98
CA ASN A 269 -29.63 -12.34 -2.22
C ASN A 269 -28.31 -13.09 -2.01
N SER A 270 -28.42 -14.42 -1.93
CA SER A 270 -27.30 -15.33 -1.65
C SER A 270 -26.14 -15.21 -2.64
N LYS A 271 -26.45 -15.06 -3.93
CA LYS A 271 -25.42 -14.89 -4.98
C LYS A 271 -24.60 -13.63 -4.76
N ARG A 272 -25.27 -12.51 -4.48
CA ARG A 272 -24.59 -11.25 -4.18
C ARG A 272 -23.74 -11.38 -2.93
N ALA A 273 -24.27 -11.97 -1.86
CA ALA A 273 -23.53 -12.18 -0.62
C ALA A 273 -22.23 -12.99 -0.85
N ALA A 274 -22.31 -14.08 -1.63
CA ALA A 274 -21.14 -14.86 -2.05
C ALA A 274 -20.11 -14.02 -2.84
N VAL A 275 -20.55 -13.15 -3.75
CA VAL A 275 -19.66 -12.25 -4.49
C VAL A 275 -19.00 -11.22 -3.57
N VAL A 276 -19.71 -10.71 -2.56
CA VAL A 276 -19.11 -9.80 -1.57
C VAL A 276 -18.02 -10.52 -0.77
N ASP A 277 -18.26 -11.74 -0.33
CA ASP A 277 -17.28 -12.54 0.42
C ASP A 277 -16.06 -12.86 -0.44
N PHE A 278 -16.27 -13.16 -1.73
CA PHE A 278 -15.20 -13.32 -2.69
C PHE A 278 -14.36 -12.03 -2.86
N CYS A 279 -15.02 -10.87 -3.00
CA CYS A 279 -14.34 -9.57 -3.08
C CYS A 279 -13.50 -9.30 -1.81
N GLN A 280 -14.04 -9.63 -0.63
CA GLN A 280 -13.32 -9.48 0.62
C GLN A 280 -12.14 -10.43 0.73
N ALA A 281 -12.28 -11.68 0.27
CA ALA A 281 -11.18 -12.64 0.20
C ALA A 281 -10.04 -12.15 -0.69
N LEU A 282 -10.36 -11.59 -1.87
CA LEU A 282 -9.35 -11.00 -2.76
C LEU A 282 -8.62 -9.82 -2.11
N MET A 283 -9.31 -8.95 -1.38
CA MET A 283 -8.69 -7.84 -0.64
C MET A 283 -7.80 -8.32 0.51
N ASN A 284 -7.96 -9.55 0.98
CA ASN A 284 -7.15 -10.13 2.06
C ASN A 284 -5.99 -11.02 1.54
N LEU A 285 -5.83 -11.15 0.22
CA LEU A 285 -4.68 -11.86 -0.35
C LEU A 285 -3.39 -11.07 -0.13
N ASN A 286 -2.28 -11.79 0.05
CA ASN A 286 -0.96 -11.17 0.12
C ASN A 286 -0.67 -10.34 -1.13
N GLU A 287 -1.04 -10.84 -2.31
CA GLU A 287 -0.85 -10.15 -3.58
C GLU A 287 -1.60 -8.81 -3.66
N PHE A 288 -2.68 -8.62 -2.89
CA PHE A 288 -3.37 -7.33 -2.81
C PHE A 288 -2.60 -6.28 -2.01
N VAL A 289 -1.70 -6.68 -1.10
CA VAL A 289 -0.99 -5.78 -0.18
C VAL A 289 0.48 -5.56 -0.58
N TYR A 290 1.01 -6.39 -1.48
CA TYR A 290 2.39 -6.32 -1.95
C TYR A 290 2.44 -5.88 -3.42
N VAL A 291 3.47 -5.12 -3.76
CA VAL A 291 3.80 -4.76 -5.15
C VAL A 291 5.12 -5.43 -5.51
N ASP A 292 5.11 -6.23 -6.56
CA ASP A 292 6.29 -6.87 -7.16
C ASP A 292 6.99 -5.95 -8.19
#